data_AF-A0A7V8NUV9-F1
#
_entry.id   AF-A0A7V8NUV9-F1
#
_cell.length_a   1.000
_cell.length_b   1.000
_cell.length_c   1.000
_cell.angle_alpha   90.00
_cell.angle_beta   90.00
_cell.angle_gamma   90.00
#
_symmetry.space_group_name_H-M   'P 1'
#
loop_
_entity.id
_entity.type
_entity.pdbx_description
1 polymer ?
#
loop_
_entity_poly.entity_id
_entity_poly.type
_entity_poly.pdbx_seq_one_letter_code
_entity_poly.pdbx_strand_id
1 'polypeptide(L)' 'MPKLTLMFDNKFVREVPVGSRPVTIGRAPDNDLSVDNLAVSSYHAKVYFEAGRM' A
#
# COMPACT_ATOMS: atom_id res chain seq x y z
N MET A 1 -12.55 -10.32 -3.07
CA MET A 1 -11.24 -9.78 -3.46
C MET A 1 -10.63 -9.13 -2.23
N PRO A 2 -9.38 -9.45 -1.85
CA PRO A 2 -8.71 -8.80 -0.74
C PRO A 2 -8.47 -7.32 -1.06
N LYS A 3 -8.51 -6.48 -0.02
CA LYS A 3 -8.41 -5.03 -0.11
C LYS A 3 -7.40 -4.54 0.93
N LEU A 4 -6.62 -3.53 0.57
CA LEU A 4 -5.69 -2.87 1.47
C LEU A 4 -6.19 -1.46 1.73
N THR A 5 -6.44 -1.17 3.01
CA THR A 5 -6.96 0.13 3.46
C THR A 5 -5.84 0.93 4.11
N LEU A 6 -5.62 2.15 3.64
CA LEU A 6 -4.74 3.12 4.28
C LEU A 6 -5.53 3.94 5.29
N MET A 7 -5.08 3.90 6.55
CA MET A 7 -5.61 4.71 7.64
C MET A 7 -4.50 5.59 8.20
N PHE A 8 -4.85 6.82 8.57
CA PHE A 8 -3.96 7.76 9.25
C PHE A 8 -4.75 8.44 10.37
N ASP A 9 -4.22 8.45 11.60
CA ASP A 9 -4.93 9.03 12.75
C ASP A 9 -6.38 8.50 12.90
N ASN A 10 -6.54 7.17 12.78
CA ASN A 10 -7.83 6.46 12.76
C ASN A 10 -8.82 6.92 11.67
N LYS A 11 -8.40 7.74 10.71
CA LYS A 11 -9.22 8.19 9.59
C LYS A 11 -8.90 7.36 8.36
N PHE A 12 -9.96 6.97 7.65
CA PHE A 12 -9.85 6.37 6.34
C PHE A 12 -9.26 7.39 5.35
N VAL A 13 -8.21 6.98 4.64
CA VAL A 13 -7.60 7.80 3.59
C VAL A 13 -7.98 7.25 2.22
N ARG A 14 -7.71 5.97 1.97
CA ARG A 14 -8.07 5.28 0.72
C ARG A 14 -8.05 3.77 0.85
N GLU A 15 -8.59 3.09 -0.16
CA GLU A 15 -8.56 1.65 -0.33
C GLU A 15 -8.02 1.31 -1.73
N VAL A 16 -7.23 0.24 -1.82
CA VAL A 16 -6.78 -0.33 -3.10
C VAL A 16 -7.04 -1.83 -3.15
N PRO A 17 -7.42 -2.38 -4.32
CA PRO A 17 -7.55 -3.82 -4.48
C PRO A 17 -6.17 -4.48 -4.40
N VAL A 18 -6.10 -5.63 -3.73
CA VAL A 18 -4.92 -6.50 -3.74
C VAL A 18 -5.18 -7.64 -4.72
N GLY A 19 -4.20 -7.92 -5.58
CA GLY A 19 -4.36 -8.89 -6.66
C GLY A 19 -3.04 -9.42 -7.18
N SER A 20 -2.98 -9.76 -8.47
CA SER A 20 -1.82 -10.42 -9.09
C SER A 20 -0.57 -9.56 -9.20
N ARG A 21 -0.69 -8.22 -9.11
CA ARG A 21 0.45 -7.30 -9.10
C ARG A 21 0.74 -6.84 -7.67
N PRO A 22 2.02 -6.61 -7.33
CA PRO A 22 2.38 -6.02 -6.05
C PRO A 22 1.78 -4.62 -5.91
N VAL A 23 1.39 -4.26 -4.68
CA VAL A 23 0.99 -2.91 -4.32
C VAL A 23 2.19 -2.20 -3.69
N THR A 24 2.59 -1.05 -4.24
CA THR A 24 3.71 -0.25 -3.72
C THR A 24 3.24 0.83 -2.73
N ILE A 25 4.01 1.04 -1.66
CA ILE A 25 3.72 2.01 -0.60
C ILE A 25 4.96 2.87 -0.38
N GLY A 26 4.79 4.20 -0.39
CA GLY A 26 5.90 5.12 -0.16
C GLY A 26 5.50 6.58 -0.30
N ARG A 27 6.44 7.49 -0.05
CA ARG A 27 6.23 8.94 -0.17
C ARG A 27 6.27 9.45 -1.61
N ALA A 28 6.95 8.73 -2.51
CA ALA A 28 7.02 9.14 -3.90
C ALA A 28 5.64 8.98 -4.58
N PRO A 29 5.26 9.92 -5.47
CA PRO A 29 3.91 9.96 -6.06
C PRO A 29 3.63 8.83 -7.06
N ASP A 30 4.67 8.08 -7.46
CA ASP A 30 4.59 6.91 -8.33
C ASP A 30 4.24 5.61 -7.59
N ASN A 31 4.04 5.65 -6.26
CA ASN A 31 3.54 4.51 -5.50
C ASN A 31 2.03 4.34 -5.67
N ASP A 32 1.56 3.08 -5.67
CA ASP A 32 0.13 2.77 -5.65
C ASP A 32 -0.57 3.41 -4.45
N LEU A 33 0.09 3.38 -3.30
CA LEU A 33 -0.28 4.08 -2.07
C LEU A 33 0.78 5.13 -1.72
N SER A 34 0.66 6.30 -2.34
CA SER A 34 1.43 7.48 -1.97
C SER A 34 1.00 8.01 -0.60
N VAL A 35 1.96 8.18 0.31
CA VAL A 35 1.76 8.75 1.65
C VAL A 35 2.63 10.00 1.77
N ASP A 36 2.02 11.18 1.71
CA ASP A 36 2.72 12.46 1.86
C ASP A 36 3.08 12.71 3.33
N ASN A 37 4.12 12.02 3.80
CA ASN A 37 4.61 12.12 5.17
C ASN A 37 6.13 11.91 5.19
N LEU A 38 6.87 12.87 5.75
CA LEU A 38 8.34 12.86 5.79
C LEU A 38 8.95 11.67 6.53
N ALA A 39 8.20 11.00 7.42
CA ALA A 39 8.65 9.79 8.09
C ALA A 39 8.60 8.53 7.19
N VAL A 40 8.01 8.63 5.99
CA VAL A 40 7.87 7.52 5.05
C VAL A 40 8.95 7.62 3.96
N SER A 41 9.66 6.52 3.74
CA SER A 41 10.65 6.39 2.66
C SER A 41 10.00 6.58 1.29
N SER A 42 10.76 7.03 0.29
CA SER A 42 10.25 7.16 -1.09
C SER A 42 9.63 5.86 -1.60
N TYR A 43 10.23 4.72 -1.29
CA TYR A 43 9.73 3.36 -1.56
C TYR A 43 9.83 2.54 -0.27
N HIS A 44 8.76 2.51 0.52
CA HIS A 44 8.80 2.01 1.88
C HIS A 44 8.47 0.52 1.97
N ALA A 45 7.45 0.05 1.25
CA ALA A 45 7.03 -1.34 1.28
C ALA A 45 6.40 -1.79 -0.05
N LYS A 46 6.34 -3.11 -0.24
CA LYS A 46 5.58 -3.77 -1.31
C LYS A 46 4.76 -4.90 -0.73
N VAL A 47 3.48 -4.95 -1.06
CA VAL A 47 2.56 -6.02 -0.65
C VAL A 47 2.36 -6.96 -1.82
N TYR A 48 2.64 -8.25 -1.60
CA TYR A 48 2.45 -9.32 -2.57
C TYR A 48 1.24 -10.16 -2.15
N PHE A 49 0.46 -10.61 -3.13
CA PHE A 49 -0.58 -11.60 -2.92
C PHE A 49 -0.03 -12.98 -3.31
N GLU A 50 0.16 -13.86 -2.34
CA GLU A 50 0.49 -15.25 -2.59
C GLU A 50 -0.74 -16.12 -2.33
N ALA A 51 -1.22 -16.79 -3.39
CA ALA A 51 -2.26 -17.81 -3.28
C ALA A 51 -1.66 -19.09 -2.71
N GLY A 52 -1.43 -19.10 -1.38
CA GLY A 52 -1.14 -20.27 -0.56
C GLY A 52 -0.30 -21.37 -1.22
N ARG A 53 1.01 -21.18 -1.30
CA ARG A 53 1.97 -22.29 -1.32
C ARG A 53 2.94 -22.11 -0.15
N MET A 54 2.60 -22.74 0.98
CA MET A 54 3.59 -23.28 1.91
C MET A 54 3.62 -24.79 1.72
#